data_AF-A0A5N7WEG6-F1
#
_entry.id   AF-A0A5N7WEG6-F1
#
_cell.length_a   1.000
_cell.length_b   1.000
_cell.length_c   1.000
_cell.angle_alpha   90.00
_cell.angle_beta   90.00
_cell.angle_gamma   90.00
#
_symmetry.space_group_name_H-M   'P 1'
#
loop_
_entity.id
_entity.type
_entity.pdbx_description
1 polymer ?
#
loop_
_entity_poly.entity_id
_entity_poly.type
_entity_poly.pdbx_seq_one_letter_code
_entity_poly.pdbx_strand_id
1 'polypeptide(L)' 'LSEIRGSIASAIGQQGCAFAPRCPHTQAYCRIAVPPLMDAGPKRLSACPVTLPAAATQNANFS' A
#
# COMPACT_ATOMS: atom_id res chain seq x y z
N LEU A 1 -1.52 -25.47 -11.72
CA LEU A 1 -1.21 -24.05 -11.46
C LEU A 1 -2.21 -23.55 -10.43
N SER A 2 -1.80 -23.22 -9.21
CA SER A 2 -2.71 -22.76 -8.15
C SER A 2 -2.90 -21.25 -8.26
N GLU A 3 -4.11 -20.81 -8.59
CA GLU A 3 -4.46 -19.38 -8.68
C GLU A 3 -4.43 -18.68 -7.31
N ILE A 4 -4.05 -17.39 -7.32
CA ILE A 4 -4.17 -16.49 -6.18
C ILE A 4 -5.64 -16.13 -6.02
N ARG A 5 -6.20 -16.34 -4.82
CA ARG A 5 -7.61 -16.06 -4.52
C ARG A 5 -7.86 -14.54 -4.55
N GLY A 6 -8.53 -14.04 -5.59
CA GLY A 6 -8.96 -12.64 -5.74
C GLY A 6 -9.38 -12.31 -7.17
N SER A 7 -10.38 -11.44 -7.35
CA SER A 7 -10.76 -10.96 -8.69
C SER A 7 -9.93 -9.73 -9.10
N ILE A 8 -9.65 -9.57 -10.39
CA ILE A 8 -9.09 -8.33 -10.96
C ILE A 8 -10.23 -7.32 -11.12
N ALA A 9 -10.84 -6.93 -10.00
CA ALA A 9 -11.79 -5.81 -10.00
C ALA A 9 -11.02 -4.50 -10.27
N SER A 10 -11.60 -3.64 -11.09
CA SER A 10 -11.08 -2.30 -11.33
C SER A 10 -11.06 -1.50 -10.02
N ALA A 11 -9.98 -0.75 -9.79
CA ALA A 11 -9.87 0.16 -8.66
C ALA A 11 -10.44 1.57 -8.94
N ILE A 12 -10.96 1.80 -10.16
CA ILE A 12 -11.54 3.09 -10.54
C ILE A 12 -12.69 3.44 -9.58
N GLY A 13 -12.62 4.62 -8.95
CA GLY A 13 -13.64 5.12 -8.03
C GLY A 13 -13.52 4.60 -6.58
N GLN A 14 -12.54 3.75 -6.26
CA GLN A 14 -12.30 3.34 -4.88
C GLN A 14 -11.70 4.51 -4.08
N GLN A 15 -12.27 4.76 -2.90
CA GLN A 15 -11.76 5.75 -1.96
C GLN A 15 -10.62 5.13 -1.15
N GLY A 16 -9.56 5.91 -0.92
CA GLY A 16 -8.36 5.44 -0.24
C GLY A 16 -7.52 4.45 -1.05
N CYS A 17 -6.88 3.50 -0.38
CA CYS A 17 -6.00 2.50 -0.98
C CYS A 17 -6.77 1.55 -1.92
N ALA A 18 -6.39 1.54 -3.20
CA ALA A 18 -6.95 0.65 -4.24
C ALA A 18 -6.88 -0.86 -3.89
N PHE A 19 -5.96 -1.25 -2.99
CA PHE A 19 -5.79 -2.64 -2.56
C PHE A 19 -6.69 -3.03 -1.39
N ALA A 20 -7.33 -2.07 -0.70
CA ALA A 20 -8.17 -2.32 0.48
C ALA A 20 -9.28 -3.38 0.28
N PRO A 21 -9.99 -3.48 -0.87
CA PRO A 21 -11.02 -4.50 -1.06
C PRO A 21 -10.51 -5.95 -1.04
N ARG A 22 -9.20 -6.16 -1.23
CA ARG A 22 -8.57 -7.48 -1.34
C ARG A 22 -7.42 -7.70 -0.35
N CYS A 23 -7.11 -6.71 0.49
CA CYS A 23 -6.01 -6.78 1.44
C CYS A 23 -6.48 -7.43 2.76
N PRO A 24 -5.87 -8.54 3.21
CA PRO A 24 -6.21 -9.17 4.48
C PRO A 24 -5.81 -8.32 5.70
N HIS A 25 -4.95 -7.32 5.52
CA HIS A 25 -4.47 -6.40 6.57
C HIS A 25 -5.12 -5.01 6.49
N THR A 26 -6.29 -4.89 5.86
CA THR A 26 -6.97 -3.60 5.70
C THR A 26 -7.30 -2.97 7.06
N GLN A 27 -6.89 -1.72 7.25
CA GLN A 27 -7.23 -0.89 8.40
C GLN A 27 -8.19 0.23 8.00
N ALA A 28 -8.76 0.94 9.00
CA ALA A 28 -9.66 2.07 8.76
C ALA A 28 -9.03 3.14 7.84
N TYR A 29 -7.76 3.48 8.06
CA TYR A 29 -7.01 4.44 7.25
C TYR A 29 -6.98 4.07 5.76
N CYS A 30 -6.85 2.78 5.44
CA CYS A 30 -6.77 2.30 4.06
C CYS A 30 -8.02 2.59 3.23
N ARG A 31 -9.18 2.83 3.86
CA ARG A 31 -10.45 3.14 3.18
C ARG A 31 -10.69 4.63 2.97
N ILE A 32 -9.87 5.47 3.62
CA ILE A 32 -10.09 6.92 3.71
C ILE A 32 -8.99 7.67 2.93
N ALA A 33 -7.76 7.14 2.92
CA ALA A 33 -6.63 7.79 2.25
C ALA A 33 -5.71 6.78 1.55
N VAL A 34 -5.07 7.24 0.48
CA VAL A 34 -3.93 6.54 -0.13
C VAL A 34 -2.69 6.86 0.70
N PRO A 35 -1.96 5.86 1.23
CA PRO A 35 -0.77 6.09 2.02
C PRO A 35 0.35 6.70 1.18
N PRO A 36 1.25 7.52 1.78
CA PRO A 36 2.45 7.96 1.10
C PRO A 36 3.39 6.78 0.81
N LEU A 37 4.28 6.97 -0.16
CA LEU A 37 5.32 5.99 -0.48
C LEU A 37 6.41 6.04 0.61
N MET A 38 6.68 4.90 1.25
CA MET A 38 7.62 4.75 2.36
C MET A 38 8.69 3.70 2.04
N ASP A 39 9.84 3.79 2.69
CA ASP A 39 10.92 2.79 2.58
C ASP A 39 10.48 1.43 3.17
N ALA A 40 10.69 0.35 2.41
CA ALA A 40 10.38 -1.03 2.80
C ALA A 40 11.62 -1.94 2.73
N GLY A 41 12.81 -1.35 2.77
CA GLY A 41 14.12 -1.97 2.71
C GLY A 41 14.92 -1.60 1.46
N PRO A 42 16.12 -2.19 1.27
CA PRO A 42 17.05 -1.80 0.22
C PRO A 42 16.41 -1.81 -1.17
N LYS A 43 16.33 -0.63 -1.80
CA LYS A 43 15.72 -0.41 -3.12
C LYS A 43 14.24 -0.83 -3.21
N ARG A 44 13.51 -0.85 -2.08
CA ARG A 44 12.09 -1.20 -2.04
C ARG A 44 11.31 -0.05 -1.42
N LEU A 45 10.24 0.33 -2.10
CA LEU A 45 9.30 1.34 -1.64
C LEU A 45 7.90 0.74 -1.57
N SER A 46 7.10 1.17 -0.60
CA SER A 46 5.72 0.71 -0.47
C SER A 46 4.80 1.80 0.05
N ALA A 47 3.58 1.86 -0.47
CA ALA A 47 2.52 2.74 0.00
C ALA A 47 1.58 1.97 0.94
N CYS A 48 2.12 1.19 1.89
CA CYS A 48 1.34 0.42 2.87
C CYS A 48 1.58 1.00 4.26
N PRO A 49 0.55 1.40 5.03
CA PRO A 49 0.75 1.91 6.39
C PRO A 49 1.23 0.82 7.36
N VAL A 50 1.11 -0.45 6.95
CA VAL A 50 1.54 -1.64 7.69
C VAL A 50 2.92 -2.10 7.19
N THR A 51 3.85 -1.18 7.01
CA THR A 51 5.25 -1.53 6.78
C THR A 51 5.90 -1.94 8.08
N LEU A 52 6.51 -3.13 8.10
CA LEU A 52 7.54 -3.44 9.08
C LEU A 52 8.66 -2.39 8.95
N PRO A 53 9.21 -1.88 10.05
CA PRO A 53 10.13 -0.76 10.01
C PRO A 53 11.42 -1.17 9.27
N ALA A 54 11.57 -0.71 8.03
CA ALA A 54 12.89 -0.42 7.50
C ALA A 54 13.23 0.98 8.01
N ALA A 55 14.22 1.07 8.90
CA ALA A 55 14.70 2.29 9.57
C ALA A 55 14.46 3.57 8.73
N ALA A 56 13.36 4.27 9.02
CA ALA A 56 12.88 5.38 8.23
C ALA A 56 13.80 6.58 8.38
N THR A 57 14.62 6.87 7.37
CA THR A 57 15.21 8.21 7.19
C THR A 57 14.56 8.84 5.97
N GLN A 58 13.88 9.93 6.24
CA GLN A 58 12.85 10.56 5.44
C GLN A 58 13.40 11.85 4.85
N ASN A 59 13.86 11.80 3.60
CA ASN A 59 14.32 12.98 2.85
C ASN A 59 13.65 13.00 1.47
N ALA A 60 12.36 13.36 1.41
CA ALA A 60 11.67 13.61 0.15
C ALA A 60 12.03 15.01 -0.37
N ASN A 61 13.08 15.10 -1.18
CA ASN A 61 13.29 16.22 -2.10
C ASN A 61 13.11 15.69 -3.52
N PHE A 62 11.94 15.98 -4.11
CA PHE A 62 11.58 15.57 -5.46
C PHE A 62 11.64 16.85 -6.32
N SER A 63 12.70 16.99 -7.12
CA SER A 63 12.83 18.00 -8.19
C SER A 63 12.33 17.44 -9.51
#